data_AF-A0A0M9AHH5-F1
#
_entry.id   AF-A0A0M9AHH5-F1
#
_cell.length_a   1.000
_cell.length_b   1.000
_cell.length_c   1.000
_cell.angle_alpha   90.00
_cell.angle_beta   90.00
_cell.angle_gamma   90.00
#
_symmetry.space_group_name_H-M   'P 1'
#
loop_
_entity.id
_entity.type
_entity.pdbx_description
1 polymer ?
#
loop_
_entity_poly.entity_id
_entity_poly.type
_entity_poly.pdbx_seq_one_letter_code
_entity_poly.pdbx_strand_id
1 'polypeptide(L)'
;MRLVPVANYSANSRVIAEGGADIAFTSPISDVNVEVEGNPRGIRWLAVPTAQEDRTCLQRWQRAYPLLQLVRPAEIGVQSARGVRMFVIPSVYYTRADVSEELVYNLVKWLDENHSLYRDKHALARFQSMESLRFIVENMGVPLHPGTVRYLREKGLWTQEMARKQETAVKLVDQYATLYERASSLARSRRISTDPASESWQRFWRDFLAQNRVPRFSEAWRP
;
A
#
# COMPACT_ATOMS: atom_id res chain seq x y z
N MET A 1 23.73 10.69 -4.47
CA MET A 1 22.67 10.03 -5.28
C MET A 1 22.17 11.06 -6.29
N ARG A 2 22.15 10.73 -7.58
CA ARG A 2 21.62 11.60 -8.64
C ARG A 2 20.30 10.98 -9.11
N LEU A 3 19.21 11.76 -9.09
CA LEU A 3 17.93 11.30 -9.62
C LEU A 3 17.95 11.37 -11.15
N VAL A 4 17.45 10.32 -11.80
CA VAL A 4 17.31 10.24 -13.26
C VAL A 4 15.82 10.39 -13.60
N PRO A 5 15.42 11.48 -14.27
CA PRO A 5 14.02 11.66 -14.64
C PRO A 5 13.65 10.69 -15.76
N VAL A 6 12.48 10.06 -15.62
CA VAL A 6 11.92 9.12 -16.59
C VAL A 6 10.45 9.45 -16.80
N ALA A 7 9.95 9.20 -18.01
CA ALA A 7 8.62 9.66 -18.41
C ALA A 7 7.48 8.88 -17.75
N ASN A 8 7.71 7.62 -17.39
CA ASN A 8 6.71 6.73 -16.81
C ASN A 8 7.35 5.52 -16.14
N TYR A 9 6.50 4.67 -15.57
CA TYR A 9 6.90 3.46 -14.86
C TYR A 9 7.70 2.46 -15.73
N SER A 10 7.32 2.24 -16.98
CA SER A 10 8.05 1.31 -17.86
C SER A 10 9.43 1.84 -18.22
N ALA A 11 9.55 3.14 -18.50
CA ALA A 11 10.85 3.79 -18.74
C ALA A 11 11.78 3.67 -17.53
N ASN A 12 11.24 3.68 -16.30
CA ASN A 12 12.00 3.50 -15.07
C ASN A 12 12.70 2.13 -14.96
N SER A 13 12.13 1.06 -15.51
CA SER A 13 12.84 -0.23 -15.59
C SER A 13 13.83 -0.28 -16.74
N ARG A 14 13.46 0.22 -17.93
CA ARG A 14 14.32 0.17 -19.13
C ARG A 14 15.61 0.97 -18.99
N VAL A 15 15.58 2.09 -18.28
CA VAL A 15 16.77 2.92 -18.08
C VAL A 15 17.91 2.16 -17.38
N ILE A 16 17.61 1.11 -16.60
CA ILE A 16 18.62 0.20 -16.03
C ILE A 16 19.26 -0.64 -17.12
N ALA A 17 18.44 -1.28 -17.96
CA ALA A 17 18.91 -2.12 -19.07
C ALA A 17 19.76 -1.33 -20.07
N GLU A 18 19.37 -0.08 -20.34
CA GLU A 18 20.09 0.86 -21.22
C GLU A 18 21.40 1.37 -20.58
N GLY A 19 21.55 1.27 -19.26
CA GLY A 19 22.70 1.75 -18.50
C GLY A 19 22.65 3.25 -18.18
N GLY A 20 21.46 3.86 -18.26
CA GLY A 20 21.23 5.26 -17.87
C GLY A 20 21.05 5.46 -16.36
N ALA A 21 20.78 4.39 -15.61
CA ALA A 21 20.69 4.41 -14.15
C ALA A 21 21.21 3.09 -13.54
N ASP A 22 21.63 3.14 -12.27
CA ASP A 22 22.16 1.99 -11.54
C ASP A 22 21.10 1.26 -10.68
N ILE A 23 20.09 2.00 -10.21
CA ILE A 23 19.04 1.52 -9.30
C ILE A 23 17.71 2.13 -9.69
N ALA A 24 16.67 1.31 -9.76
CA ALA A 24 15.30 1.72 -10.01
C ALA A 24 14.33 1.03 -9.03
N PHE A 25 13.29 1.74 -8.61
CA PHE A 25 12.17 1.13 -7.90
C PHE A 25 11.21 0.51 -8.90
N THR A 26 11.06 -0.81 -8.90
CA THR A 26 10.20 -1.52 -9.85
C THR A 26 9.56 -2.76 -9.22
N SER A 27 8.64 -3.39 -9.93
CA SER A 27 7.85 -4.53 -9.46
C SER A 27 8.13 -5.77 -10.30
N PRO A 28 8.47 -6.91 -9.68
CA PRO A 28 8.85 -8.11 -10.42
C PRO A 28 7.73 -8.72 -11.26
N ILE A 29 6.49 -8.32 -11.04
CA ILE A 29 5.32 -8.80 -11.78
C ILE A 29 5.00 -7.97 -13.04
N SER A 30 5.69 -6.85 -13.24
CA SER A 30 5.44 -5.98 -14.40
C SER A 30 6.09 -6.54 -15.65
N ASP A 31 5.36 -6.54 -16.77
CA ASP A 31 5.80 -7.10 -18.05
C ASP A 31 7.11 -6.50 -18.56
N VAL A 32 7.35 -5.21 -18.30
CA VAL A 32 8.62 -4.54 -18.67
C VAL A 32 9.84 -5.21 -18.05
N ASN A 33 9.71 -5.85 -16.89
CA ASN A 33 10.81 -6.52 -16.25
C ASN A 33 11.12 -7.89 -16.87
N VAL A 34 10.19 -8.49 -17.63
CA VAL A 34 10.48 -9.68 -18.45
C VAL A 34 11.46 -9.31 -19.56
N GLU A 35 11.22 -8.19 -20.24
CA GLU A 35 12.11 -7.63 -21.26
C GLU A 35 13.48 -7.27 -20.66
N VAL A 36 13.47 -6.56 -19.54
CA VAL A 36 14.70 -6.09 -18.87
C VAL A 36 15.54 -7.24 -18.31
N GLU A 37 14.91 -8.31 -17.78
CA GLU A 37 15.62 -9.53 -17.35
C GLU A 37 16.32 -10.25 -18.50
N GLY A 38 15.73 -10.26 -19.69
CA GLY A 38 16.31 -10.86 -20.89
C GLY A 38 17.45 -10.06 -21.51
N ASN A 39 17.74 -8.85 -21.04
CA ASN A 39 18.85 -8.04 -21.54
C ASN A 39 20.21 -8.72 -21.25
N PRO A 40 21.22 -8.65 -22.13
CA PRO A 40 22.55 -9.23 -21.89
C PRO A 40 23.24 -8.76 -20.59
N ARG A 41 22.92 -7.56 -20.11
CA ARG A 41 23.41 -7.04 -18.80
C ARG A 41 22.64 -7.62 -17.62
N GLY A 42 21.45 -8.15 -17.85
CA GLY A 42 20.51 -8.65 -16.86
C GLY A 42 20.06 -7.60 -15.85
N ILE A 43 19.35 -8.06 -14.83
CA ILE A 43 19.05 -7.30 -13.61
C ILE A 43 19.27 -8.18 -12.38
N ARG A 44 19.43 -7.54 -11.22
CA ARG A 44 19.38 -8.21 -9.93
C ARG A 44 18.44 -7.46 -8.99
N TRP A 45 17.78 -8.21 -8.13
CA TRP A 45 16.87 -7.67 -7.12
C TRP A 45 17.63 -7.46 -5.80
N LEU A 46 17.44 -6.31 -5.18
CA LEU A 46 18.06 -6.01 -3.88
C LEU A 46 17.17 -6.56 -2.76
N ALA A 47 17.68 -7.57 -2.05
CA ALA A 47 16.97 -8.14 -0.91
C ALA A 47 16.93 -7.13 0.25
N VAL A 48 15.76 -6.99 0.87
CA VAL A 48 15.66 -6.38 2.22
C VAL A 48 16.39 -7.31 3.19
N PRO A 49 17.26 -6.84 4.10
CA PRO A 49 18.01 -7.71 5.00
C PRO A 49 17.11 -8.42 6.03
N THR A 50 17.59 -9.54 6.60
CA THR A 50 17.02 -10.13 7.82
C THR A 50 17.44 -9.31 9.04
N ALA A 51 16.80 -9.59 10.19
CA ALA A 51 17.22 -9.01 11.46
C ALA A 51 18.64 -9.46 11.87
N GLN A 52 19.07 -10.65 11.44
CA GLN A 52 20.41 -11.17 11.66
C GLN A 52 21.45 -10.48 10.75
N GLU A 53 21.06 -10.15 9.52
CA GLU A 53 21.93 -9.47 8.54
C GLU A 53 22.11 -7.98 8.86
N ASP A 54 21.02 -7.24 9.10
CA ASP A 54 21.11 -5.81 9.42
C ASP A 54 19.87 -5.29 10.19
N ARG A 55 19.89 -5.51 11.51
CA ARG A 55 18.87 -4.98 12.42
C ARG A 55 18.76 -3.45 12.40
N THR A 56 19.87 -2.74 12.16
CA THR A 56 19.89 -1.27 12.20
C THR A 56 19.14 -0.70 11.00
N CYS A 57 19.36 -1.26 9.81
CA CYS A 57 18.61 -0.94 8.60
C CYS A 57 17.11 -1.14 8.81
N LEU A 58 16.70 -2.30 9.32
CA LEU A 58 15.29 -2.59 9.56
C LEU A 58 14.67 -1.64 10.59
N GLN A 59 15.37 -1.30 11.67
CA GLN A 59 14.87 -0.33 12.65
C GLN A 59 14.70 1.07 12.05
N ARG A 60 15.62 1.50 11.17
CA ARG A 60 15.50 2.78 10.44
C ARG A 60 14.32 2.75 9.48
N TRP A 61 14.15 1.64 8.74
CA TRP A 61 13.00 1.43 7.86
C TRP A 61 11.71 1.52 8.67
N GLN A 62 11.54 0.73 9.73
CA GLN A 62 10.31 0.68 10.53
C GLN A 62 9.93 2.06 11.11
N ARG A 63 10.91 2.89 11.46
CA ARG A 63 10.66 4.27 11.94
C ARG A 63 10.12 5.18 10.83
N ALA A 64 10.60 5.03 9.60
CA ALA A 64 10.16 5.83 8.46
C ALA A 64 8.86 5.29 7.84
N TYR A 65 8.72 3.96 7.81
CA TYR A 65 7.65 3.26 7.14
C TYR A 65 7.29 1.98 7.93
N PRO A 66 6.27 2.02 8.81
CA PRO A 66 6.01 1.00 9.83
C PRO A 66 5.37 -0.28 9.27
N LEU A 67 5.80 -0.74 8.10
CA LEU A 67 5.20 -1.83 7.33
C LEU A 67 6.19 -2.98 7.07
N LEU A 68 7.18 -3.20 7.97
CA LEU A 68 8.12 -4.32 7.83
C LEU A 68 7.44 -5.69 7.74
N GLN A 69 6.24 -5.85 8.31
CA GLN A 69 5.47 -7.11 8.21
C GLN A 69 5.07 -7.47 6.77
N LEU A 70 5.11 -6.49 5.85
CA LEU A 70 4.85 -6.74 4.42
C LEU A 70 6.08 -7.27 3.68
N VAL A 71 7.25 -7.31 4.31
CA VAL A 71 8.47 -7.86 3.72
C VAL A 71 8.39 -9.38 3.69
N ARG A 72 8.46 -9.97 2.50
CA ARG A 72 8.46 -11.43 2.30
C ARG A 72 9.21 -11.81 1.02
N PRO A 73 9.61 -13.07 0.85
CA PRO A 73 10.10 -13.57 -0.43
C PRO A 73 9.06 -13.37 -1.54
N ALA A 74 9.48 -12.92 -2.72
CA ALA A 74 8.58 -12.82 -3.86
C ALA A 74 8.15 -14.22 -4.34
N GLU A 75 6.84 -14.44 -4.42
CA GLU A 75 6.27 -15.70 -4.90
C GLU A 75 6.02 -15.72 -6.41
N ILE A 76 5.90 -14.54 -7.04
CA ILE A 76 5.57 -14.36 -8.45
C ILE A 76 6.43 -13.27 -9.08
N GLY A 77 6.37 -13.20 -10.40
CA GLY A 77 7.17 -12.29 -11.22
C GLY A 77 8.28 -13.02 -11.98
N VAL A 78 9.19 -12.22 -12.53
CA VAL A 78 10.36 -12.65 -13.29
C VAL A 78 11.24 -13.62 -12.51
N GLN A 79 11.97 -14.48 -13.21
CA GLN A 79 12.59 -15.65 -12.58
C GLN A 79 13.66 -15.26 -11.56
N SER A 80 14.44 -14.20 -11.84
CA SER A 80 15.47 -13.65 -10.95
C SER A 80 14.93 -13.02 -9.66
N ALA A 81 13.63 -12.71 -9.60
CA ALA A 81 12.99 -12.11 -8.44
C ALA A 81 12.49 -13.14 -7.43
N ARG A 82 12.14 -14.36 -7.89
CA ARG A 82 11.47 -15.35 -7.06
C ARG A 82 12.35 -15.76 -5.88
N GLY A 83 11.78 -15.75 -4.68
CA GLY A 83 12.49 -16.02 -3.44
C GLY A 83 13.29 -14.83 -2.88
N VAL A 84 13.47 -13.75 -3.63
CA VAL A 84 14.14 -12.54 -3.11
C VAL A 84 13.23 -11.84 -2.11
N ARG A 85 13.74 -11.60 -0.90
CA ARG A 85 13.01 -10.94 0.17
C ARG A 85 12.83 -9.47 -0.15
N MET A 86 11.60 -9.03 -0.35
CA MET A 86 11.27 -7.67 -0.77
C MET A 86 10.04 -7.14 -0.06
N PHE A 87 9.88 -5.82 -0.09
CA PHE A 87 8.67 -5.18 0.39
C PHE A 87 7.54 -5.41 -0.61
N VAL A 88 6.47 -6.08 -0.18
CA VAL A 88 5.30 -6.35 -1.02
C VAL A 88 4.24 -5.29 -0.76
N ILE A 89 3.74 -4.66 -1.82
CA ILE A 89 2.59 -3.76 -1.75
C ILE A 89 1.33 -4.58 -2.01
N PRO A 90 0.44 -4.74 -1.03
CA PRO A 90 -0.83 -5.43 -1.25
C PRO A 90 -1.72 -4.63 -2.20
N SER A 91 -2.37 -5.35 -3.12
CA SER A 91 -3.47 -4.78 -3.91
C SER A 91 -4.78 -5.04 -3.16
N VAL A 92 -5.50 -3.98 -2.84
CA VAL A 92 -6.78 -4.06 -2.11
C VAL A 92 -7.88 -3.36 -2.91
N TYR A 93 -9.12 -3.78 -2.71
CA TYR A 93 -10.28 -3.09 -3.26
C TYR A 93 -10.68 -1.93 -2.36
N TYR A 94 -10.77 -0.74 -2.94
CA TYR A 94 -11.23 0.45 -2.25
C TYR A 94 -12.69 0.74 -2.60
N THR A 95 -13.44 1.22 -1.61
CA THR A 95 -14.79 1.74 -1.78
C THR A 95 -14.94 3.02 -0.96
N ARG A 96 -15.94 3.83 -1.29
CA ARG A 96 -16.34 4.94 -0.43
C ARG A 96 -17.01 4.39 0.83
N ALA A 97 -16.96 5.17 1.91
CA ALA A 97 -17.59 4.82 3.18
C ALA A 97 -19.13 4.83 3.12
N ASP A 98 -19.72 5.52 2.13
CA ASP A 98 -21.17 5.67 1.94
C ASP A 98 -21.80 4.59 1.05
N VAL A 99 -21.01 3.63 0.57
CA VAL A 99 -21.55 2.48 -0.17
C VAL A 99 -22.38 1.61 0.77
N SER A 100 -23.46 1.01 0.25
CA SER A 100 -24.35 0.17 1.06
C SER A 100 -23.57 -0.92 1.81
N GLU A 101 -23.82 -1.03 3.12
CA GLU A 101 -23.29 -2.11 3.96
C GLU A 101 -23.63 -3.47 3.36
N GLU A 102 -24.87 -3.66 2.93
CA GLU A 102 -25.38 -4.90 2.36
C GLU A 102 -24.66 -5.28 1.06
N LEU A 103 -24.42 -4.31 0.18
CA LEU A 103 -23.70 -4.55 -1.07
C LEU A 103 -22.29 -5.05 -0.79
N VAL A 104 -21.55 -4.37 0.09
CA VAL A 104 -20.18 -4.75 0.40
C VAL A 104 -20.13 -6.09 1.16
N TYR A 105 -21.05 -6.31 2.09
CA TYR A 105 -21.20 -7.60 2.78
C TYR A 105 -21.37 -8.75 1.77
N ASN A 106 -22.33 -8.62 0.85
CA ASN A 106 -22.60 -9.64 -0.16
C ASN A 106 -21.43 -9.82 -1.12
N LEU A 107 -20.72 -8.75 -1.49
CA LEU A 107 -19.54 -8.83 -2.34
C LEU A 107 -18.39 -9.59 -1.65
N VAL A 108 -18.05 -9.26 -0.40
CA VAL A 108 -16.99 -9.96 0.33
C VAL A 108 -17.37 -11.43 0.55
N LYS A 109 -18.62 -11.70 0.91
CA LYS A 109 -19.15 -13.06 1.06
C LYS A 109 -19.00 -13.87 -0.23
N TRP A 110 -19.41 -13.30 -1.35
CA TRP A 110 -19.29 -13.95 -2.64
C TRP A 110 -17.82 -14.24 -3.01
N LEU A 111 -16.92 -13.27 -2.78
CA LEU A 111 -15.49 -13.44 -3.05
C LEU A 111 -14.87 -14.58 -2.23
N ASP A 112 -15.22 -14.71 -0.96
CA ASP A 112 -14.76 -15.80 -0.09
C ASP A 112 -15.35 -17.15 -0.53
N GLU A 113 -16.68 -17.26 -0.59
CA GLU A 113 -17.39 -18.53 -0.87
C GLU A 113 -17.11 -19.08 -2.27
N ASN A 114 -16.75 -18.21 -3.22
CA ASN A 114 -16.49 -18.59 -4.60
C ASN A 114 -15.00 -18.53 -4.97
N HIS A 115 -14.09 -18.38 -4.01
CA HIS A 115 -12.64 -18.27 -4.29
C HIS A 115 -12.12 -19.42 -5.16
N SER A 116 -12.59 -20.65 -4.93
CA SER A 116 -12.23 -21.83 -5.72
C SER A 116 -12.61 -21.73 -7.19
N LEU A 117 -13.65 -20.97 -7.55
CA LEU A 117 -14.11 -20.80 -8.93
C LEU A 117 -13.17 -19.92 -9.76
N TYR A 118 -12.45 -18.99 -9.12
CA TYR A 118 -11.68 -17.97 -9.83
C TYR A 118 -10.20 -17.87 -9.44
N ARG A 119 -9.74 -18.48 -8.34
CA ARG A 119 -8.34 -18.38 -7.86
C ARG A 119 -7.28 -18.75 -8.90
N ASP A 120 -7.62 -19.67 -9.81
CA ASP A 120 -6.72 -20.21 -10.83
C ASP A 120 -6.89 -19.50 -12.19
N LYS A 121 -7.77 -18.50 -12.28
CA LYS A 121 -8.05 -17.75 -13.52
C LYS A 121 -7.08 -16.59 -13.76
N HIS A 122 -6.40 -16.11 -12.72
CA HIS A 122 -5.42 -15.05 -12.80
C HIS A 122 -4.34 -15.23 -11.73
N ALA A 123 -3.08 -14.91 -12.04
CA ALA A 123 -1.95 -15.10 -11.12
C ALA A 123 -2.12 -14.42 -9.76
N LEU A 124 -2.86 -13.30 -9.73
CA LEU A 124 -3.16 -12.55 -8.50
C LEU A 124 -4.43 -13.02 -7.78
N ALA A 125 -5.32 -13.77 -8.44
CA ALA A 125 -6.60 -14.18 -7.87
C ALA A 125 -6.43 -15.11 -6.66
N ARG A 126 -5.35 -15.90 -6.63
CA ARG A 126 -4.99 -16.74 -5.47
C ARG A 126 -4.80 -15.95 -4.17
N PHE A 127 -4.40 -14.68 -4.26
CA PHE A 127 -4.22 -13.79 -3.10
C PHE A 127 -5.52 -13.12 -2.64
N GLN A 128 -6.65 -13.38 -3.32
CA GLN A 128 -7.96 -12.86 -2.91
C GLN A 128 -8.62 -13.81 -1.89
N SER A 129 -7.84 -14.23 -0.90
CA SER A 129 -8.24 -15.20 0.12
C SER A 129 -8.56 -14.52 1.45
N MET A 130 -9.31 -15.21 2.32
CA MET A 130 -9.55 -14.73 3.69
C MET A 130 -8.28 -14.63 4.53
N GLU A 131 -7.28 -15.45 4.25
CA GLU A 131 -5.96 -15.34 4.87
C GLU A 131 -5.29 -14.01 4.50
N SER A 132 -5.35 -13.65 3.21
CA SER A 132 -4.80 -12.37 2.74
C SER A 132 -5.57 -11.19 3.33
N LEU A 133 -6.90 -11.26 3.37
CA LEU A 133 -7.71 -10.22 4.03
C LEU A 133 -7.32 -10.08 5.50
N ARG A 134 -7.23 -11.18 6.25
CA ARG A 134 -6.83 -11.16 7.67
C ARG A 134 -5.46 -10.51 7.84
N PHE A 135 -4.49 -10.92 7.02
CA PHE A 135 -3.15 -10.37 7.03
C PHE A 135 -3.17 -8.84 6.83
N ILE A 136 -3.98 -8.33 5.90
CA ILE A 136 -4.12 -6.89 5.66
C ILE A 136 -4.74 -6.17 6.85
N VAL A 137 -5.81 -6.73 7.44
CA VAL A 137 -6.47 -6.12 8.60
C VAL A 137 -5.54 -6.01 9.80
N GLU A 138 -4.69 -7.01 10.01
CA GLU A 138 -3.74 -7.03 11.12
C GLU A 138 -2.55 -6.08 10.90
N ASN A 139 -2.12 -5.93 9.64
CA ASN A 139 -0.85 -5.30 9.24
C ASN A 139 -1.01 -4.05 8.36
N MET A 140 -2.21 -3.48 8.21
CA MET A 140 -2.41 -2.18 7.56
C MET A 140 -3.43 -1.33 8.31
N GLY A 141 -3.21 -0.02 8.33
CA GLY A 141 -4.06 0.97 8.99
C GLY A 141 -5.21 1.51 8.14
N VAL A 142 -5.69 0.73 7.18
CA VAL A 142 -6.77 1.14 6.28
C VAL A 142 -8.10 0.69 6.90
N PRO A 143 -9.07 1.59 7.14
CA PRO A 143 -10.37 1.20 7.65
C PRO A 143 -11.09 0.25 6.72
N LEU A 144 -11.72 -0.78 7.30
CA LEU A 144 -12.64 -1.64 6.58
C LEU A 144 -14.02 -1.01 6.46
N HIS A 145 -14.71 -1.33 5.37
CA HIS A 145 -16.13 -1.03 5.22
C HIS A 145 -16.96 -1.82 6.25
N PRO A 146 -18.07 -1.26 6.80
CA PRO A 146 -18.92 -1.98 7.76
C PRO A 146 -19.40 -3.35 7.25
N GLY A 147 -19.67 -3.48 5.95
CA GLY A 147 -20.07 -4.75 5.33
C GLY A 147 -19.00 -5.84 5.43
N THR A 148 -17.72 -5.48 5.25
CA THR A 148 -16.59 -6.40 5.46
C THR A 148 -16.45 -6.79 6.93
N VAL A 149 -16.61 -5.83 7.86
CA VAL A 149 -16.57 -6.09 9.30
C VAL A 149 -17.68 -7.04 9.72
N ARG A 150 -18.90 -6.84 9.21
CA ARG A 150 -20.04 -7.73 9.46
C ARG A 150 -19.74 -9.16 9.00
N TYR A 151 -19.16 -9.33 7.80
CA TYR A 151 -18.81 -10.65 7.30
C TYR A 151 -17.71 -11.33 8.14
N LEU A 152 -16.68 -10.58 8.55
CA LEU A 152 -15.63 -11.10 9.44
C LEU A 152 -16.18 -11.53 10.81
N ARG A 153 -17.19 -10.82 11.34
CA ARG A 153 -17.88 -11.21 12.57
C ARG A 153 -18.68 -12.50 12.40
N GLU A 154 -19.42 -12.64 11.30
CA GLU A 154 -20.18 -13.86 10.98
C GLU A 154 -19.26 -15.09 10.90
N LYS A 155 -18.05 -14.92 10.34
CA LYS A 155 -17.03 -15.99 10.24
C LYS A 155 -16.26 -16.25 11.54
N GLY A 156 -16.51 -15.48 12.61
CA GLY A 156 -15.76 -15.57 13.86
C GLY A 156 -14.30 -15.11 13.77
N LEU A 157 -13.95 -14.36 12.72
CA LEU A 157 -12.58 -13.89 12.46
C LEU A 157 -12.33 -12.47 12.98
N TRP A 158 -13.38 -11.76 13.40
CA TRP A 158 -13.28 -10.39 13.90
C TRP A 158 -12.87 -10.33 15.37
N THR A 159 -11.63 -9.94 15.65
CA THR A 159 -11.10 -9.88 17.02
C THR A 159 -11.32 -8.51 17.67
N GLN A 160 -11.19 -8.45 19.00
CA GLN A 160 -11.23 -7.19 19.75
C GLN A 160 -10.08 -6.25 19.36
N GLU A 161 -8.91 -6.81 19.04
CA GLU A 161 -7.77 -6.02 18.57
C GLU A 161 -8.06 -5.36 17.22
N MET A 162 -8.64 -6.12 16.28
CA MET A 162 -9.08 -5.58 14.98
C MET A 162 -10.11 -4.47 15.17
N ALA A 163 -11.07 -4.62 16.10
CA ALA A 163 -12.04 -3.59 16.44
C ALA A 163 -11.40 -2.29 16.92
N ARG A 164 -10.40 -2.38 17.82
CA ARG A 164 -9.66 -1.21 18.32
C ARG A 164 -8.85 -0.53 17.23
N LYS A 165 -8.17 -1.32 16.38
CA LYS A 165 -7.41 -0.81 15.22
C LYS A 165 -8.34 -0.11 14.22
N GLN A 166 -9.48 -0.71 13.92
CA GLN A 166 -10.52 -0.14 13.06
C GLN A 166 -11.03 1.20 13.59
N GLU A 167 -11.40 1.29 14.87
CA GLU A 167 -11.89 2.53 15.48
C GLU A 167 -10.85 3.66 15.39
N THR A 168 -9.58 3.33 15.66
CA THR A 168 -8.47 4.29 15.55
C THR A 168 -8.29 4.77 14.11
N ALA A 169 -8.32 3.85 13.14
CA ALA A 169 -8.15 4.17 11.73
C ALA A 169 -9.31 5.01 11.18
N VAL A 170 -10.56 4.69 11.54
CA VAL A 170 -11.75 5.47 11.15
C VAL A 170 -11.66 6.89 11.68
N LYS A 171 -11.38 7.07 12.97
CA LYS A 171 -11.23 8.40 13.58
C LYS A 171 -10.16 9.24 12.88
N LEU A 172 -9.04 8.61 12.50
CA LEU A 172 -7.97 9.29 11.79
C LEU A 172 -8.40 9.68 10.36
N VAL A 173 -9.01 8.76 9.61
CA VAL A 173 -9.51 9.07 8.26
C VAL A 173 -10.55 10.20 8.29
N ASP A 174 -11.49 10.17 9.22
CA ASP A 174 -12.51 11.22 9.38
C ASP A 174 -11.88 12.59 9.69
N GLN A 175 -10.86 12.60 10.56
CA GLN A 175 -10.11 13.81 10.86
C GLN A 175 -9.39 14.35 9.62
N TYR A 176 -8.73 13.48 8.84
CA TYR A 176 -8.08 13.87 7.59
C TYR A 176 -9.09 14.39 6.57
N ALA A 177 -10.21 13.71 6.35
CA ALA A 177 -11.26 14.13 5.41
C ALA A 177 -11.83 15.50 5.78
N THR A 178 -12.23 15.68 7.05
CA THR A 178 -12.75 16.94 7.57
C THR A 178 -11.75 18.09 7.40
N LEU A 179 -10.49 17.85 7.74
CA LEU A 179 -9.46 18.87 7.64
C LEU A 179 -9.07 19.17 6.19
N TYR A 180 -9.12 18.17 5.31
CA TYR A 180 -8.85 18.35 3.89
C TYR A 180 -9.88 19.28 3.24
N GLU A 181 -11.16 19.13 3.59
CA GLU A 181 -12.23 20.03 3.13
C GLU A 181 -12.04 21.46 3.65
N ARG A 182 -11.72 21.61 4.94
CA ARG A 182 -11.44 22.91 5.57
C ARG A 182 -10.23 23.58 4.96
N ALA A 183 -9.13 22.83 4.80
CA ALA A 183 -7.90 23.30 4.18
C ALA A 183 -8.14 23.71 2.73
N SER A 184 -8.89 22.92 1.96
CA SER A 184 -9.23 23.24 0.57
C SER A 184 -10.02 24.55 0.47
N SER A 185 -11.00 24.75 1.36
CA SER A 185 -11.79 25.98 1.42
C SER A 185 -10.94 27.21 1.78
N LEU A 186 -10.03 27.07 2.75
CA LEU A 186 -9.11 28.12 3.16
C LEU A 186 -8.03 28.43 2.11
N ALA A 187 -7.54 27.42 1.40
CA ALA A 187 -6.59 27.60 0.31
C ALA A 187 -7.23 28.39 -0.83
N ARG A 188 -8.48 28.06 -1.21
CA ARG A 188 -9.23 28.81 -2.24
C ARG A 188 -9.42 30.27 -1.85
N SER A 189 -9.81 30.56 -0.60
CA SER A 189 -9.97 31.96 -0.15
C SER A 189 -8.66 32.74 -0.14
N ARG A 190 -7.52 32.05 0.03
CA ARG A 190 -6.16 32.61 -0.03
C ARG A 190 -5.52 32.54 -1.42
N ARG A 191 -6.25 32.10 -2.45
CA ARG A 191 -5.74 31.90 -3.83
C ARG A 191 -4.52 30.97 -3.91
N ILE A 192 -4.44 30.00 -3.00
CA ILE A 192 -3.48 28.90 -3.05
C ILE A 192 -4.08 27.79 -3.91
N SER A 193 -3.30 27.22 -4.83
CA SER A 193 -3.73 26.06 -5.63
C SER A 193 -4.19 24.91 -4.72
N THR A 194 -5.27 24.23 -5.11
CA THR A 194 -5.74 22.99 -4.47
C THR A 194 -5.41 21.75 -5.30
N ASP A 195 -4.55 21.87 -6.31
CA ASP A 195 -4.00 20.72 -7.03
C ASP A 195 -3.09 19.92 -6.08
N PRO A 196 -3.39 18.64 -5.79
CA PRO A 196 -2.54 17.78 -4.96
C PRO A 196 -1.08 17.69 -5.42
N ALA A 197 -0.82 17.87 -6.71
CA ALA A 197 0.53 17.85 -7.28
C ALA A 197 1.30 19.17 -7.07
N SER A 198 0.62 20.27 -6.72
CA SER A 198 1.26 21.56 -6.51
C SER A 198 2.09 21.58 -5.22
N GLU A 199 3.33 22.06 -5.31
CA GLU A 199 4.16 22.30 -4.12
C GLU A 199 3.52 23.28 -3.13
N SER A 200 2.79 24.29 -3.62
CA SER A 200 2.12 25.27 -2.76
C SER A 200 1.04 24.61 -1.92
N TRP A 201 0.28 23.69 -2.53
CA TRP A 201 -0.72 22.89 -1.83
C TRP A 201 -0.07 21.95 -0.83
N GLN A 202 0.96 21.21 -1.25
CA GLN A 202 1.65 20.24 -0.39
C GLN A 202 2.29 20.88 0.85
N ARG A 203 2.89 22.07 0.69
CA ARG A 203 3.39 22.87 1.83
C ARG A 203 2.24 23.31 2.73
N PHE A 204 1.23 23.97 2.16
CA PHE A 204 0.07 24.46 2.92
C PHE A 204 -0.64 23.34 3.71
N TRP A 205 -0.90 22.21 3.06
CA TRP A 205 -1.57 21.08 3.68
C TRP A 205 -0.76 20.48 4.83
N ARG A 206 0.55 20.31 4.65
CA ARG A 206 1.44 19.81 5.71
C ARG A 206 1.47 20.75 6.92
N ASP A 207 1.54 22.06 6.69
CA ASP A 207 1.53 23.05 7.78
C ASP A 207 0.18 23.08 8.49
N PHE A 208 -0.92 22.96 7.73
CA PHE A 208 -2.28 22.90 8.27
C PHE A 208 -2.49 21.66 9.16
N LEU A 209 -2.01 20.49 8.74
CA LEU A 209 -2.03 19.27 9.57
C LEU A 209 -1.22 19.45 10.85
N ALA A 210 -0.02 20.04 10.77
CA ALA A 210 0.83 20.29 11.93
C ALA A 210 0.18 21.23 12.95
N GLN A 211 -0.46 22.31 12.49
CA GLN A 211 -1.21 23.26 13.33
C GLN A 211 -2.39 22.59 14.05
N ASN A 212 -3.06 21.65 13.38
CA ASN A 212 -4.17 20.88 13.95
C ASN A 212 -3.71 19.65 14.75
N ARG A 213 -2.40 19.46 14.95
CA ARG A 213 -1.79 18.35 15.72
C ARG A 213 -2.26 16.98 15.25
N VAL A 214 -2.46 16.82 13.94
CA VAL A 214 -2.93 15.57 13.36
C VAL A 214 -1.73 14.65 13.13
N PRO A 215 -1.69 13.46 13.73
CA PRO A 215 -0.59 12.52 13.51
C PRO A 215 -0.60 12.02 12.07
N ARG A 216 0.56 11.65 11.54
CA ARG A 216 0.64 10.90 10.27
C ARG A 216 0.04 9.51 10.46
N PHE A 217 -0.49 8.93 9.38
CA PHE A 217 -0.89 7.51 9.40
C PHE A 217 0.24 6.60 9.89
N SER A 218 1.48 6.87 9.49
CA SER A 218 2.67 6.13 9.95
C SER A 218 3.01 6.31 11.44
N GLU A 219 2.46 7.34 12.10
CA GLU A 219 2.68 7.61 13.52
C GLU A 219 1.55 7.04 14.36
N ALA A 220 0.30 7.21 13.91
CA ALA A 220 -0.90 6.71 14.57
C ALA A 220 -1.06 5.20 14.42
N TRP A 221 -0.63 4.65 13.29
CA TRP A 221 -0.67 3.23 13.01
C TRP A 221 0.75 2.65 13.11
N ARG A 222 1.02 1.96 14.22
CA ARG A 222 2.16 1.07 14.39
C ARG A 222 1.60 -0.31 14.72
N PRO A 223 1.86 -1.34 13.89
CA PRO A 223 1.39 -2.69 14.15
C PRO A 223 1.99 -3.24 15.45
#